data_AF-A0A4P5SSD3-F1
#
_entry.id   AF-A0A4P5SSD3-F1
#
_cell.length_a   1.000
_cell.length_b   1.000
_cell.length_c   1.000
_cell.angle_alpha   90.00
_cell.angle_beta   90.00
_cell.angle_gamma   90.00
#
_symmetry.space_group_name_H-M   'P 1'
#
loop_
_entity.id
_entity.type
_entity.pdbx_description
1 polymer ?
#
loop_
_entity_poly.entity_id
_entity_poly.type
_entity_poly.pdbx_seq_one_letter_code
_entity_poly.pdbx_strand_id
1 'polypeptide(L)' 'MSRLTWLGKKSILEGSWLAQMMARKPKMLVAIALANKMARTIWAMLTKETDYRDPTISATA' A
#
# COMPACT_ATOMS: atom_id res chain seq x y z
N MET A 1 3.22 2.86 -12.59
CA MET A 1 2.96 1.40 -12.61
C MET A 1 1.94 1.06 -11.52
N SER A 2 0.66 0.91 -11.84
CA SER A 2 -0.41 0.66 -10.86
C SER A 2 -0.38 -0.80 -10.38
N ARG A 3 -0.19 -1.04 -9.07
CA ARG A 3 -0.16 -2.38 -8.45
C ARG A 3 -1.52 -3.08 -8.38
N LEU A 4 -2.58 -2.45 -8.89
CA LEU A 4 -3.95 -2.97 -8.89
C LEU A 4 -4.36 -3.62 -10.22
N THR A 5 -3.54 -3.53 -11.27
CA THR A 5 -3.74 -4.33 -12.48
C THR A 5 -3.50 -5.81 -12.17
N TRP A 6 -4.10 -6.71 -12.95
CA TRP A 6 -3.97 -8.17 -12.75
C TRP A 6 -2.50 -8.63 -12.70
N LEU A 7 -1.59 -7.95 -13.42
CA LEU A 7 -0.14 -8.15 -13.33
C LEU A 7 0.46 -7.79 -11.95
N GLY A 8 -0.09 -6.80 -11.26
CA GLY A 8 0.35 -6.37 -9.91
C GLY A 8 -0.06 -7.34 -8.80
N LYS A 9 -1.06 -8.21 -9.04
CA LYS A 9 -1.50 -9.21 -8.07
C LYS A 9 -0.39 -10.16 -7.63
N LYS A 10 0.57 -10.47 -8.51
CA LYS A 10 1.72 -11.35 -8.19
C LYS A 10 2.68 -10.75 -7.16
N SER A 11 2.67 -9.42 -6.97
CA SER A 11 3.47 -8.73 -5.94
C SER A 11 2.77 -8.65 -4.58
N ILE A 12 1.50 -9.06 -4.51
CA ILE A 12 0.72 -9.06 -3.28
C ILE A 12 0.97 -10.41 -2.60
N LEU A 13 1.71 -10.40 -1.49
CA LEU A 13 1.95 -11.60 -0.69
C LEU A 13 0.60 -12.24 -0.32
N GLU A 14 0.44 -13.54 -0.58
CA GLU A 14 -0.70 -14.36 -0.14
C GLU A 14 -0.77 -14.30 1.39
N GLY A 15 -1.78 -13.59 1.94
CA GLY A 15 -1.89 -13.29 3.37
C GLY A 15 -1.63 -11.82 3.77
N SER A 16 -1.21 -10.97 2.84
CA SER A 16 -1.07 -9.53 3.10
C SER A 16 -2.42 -8.84 3.32
N TRP A 17 -2.40 -7.74 4.05
CA TRP A 17 -3.58 -6.90 4.33
C TRP A 17 -4.38 -6.54 3.07
N LEU A 18 -3.70 -6.31 1.94
CA LEU A 18 -4.34 -6.05 0.64
C LEU A 18 -5.07 -7.28 0.08
N ALA A 19 -4.48 -8.47 0.17
CA ALA A 19 -5.10 -9.73 -0.27
C ALA A 19 -6.37 -10.04 0.54
N GLN A 20 -6.32 -9.87 1.86
CA GLN A 20 -7.48 -10.05 2.75
C GLN A 20 -8.60 -9.06 2.44
N MET A 21 -8.26 -7.82 2.07
CA MET A 21 -9.24 -6.80 1.72
C MET A 21 -9.88 -7.07 0.35
N MET A 22 -9.10 -7.54 -0.62
CA MET A 22 -9.62 -7.96 -1.93
C MET A 22 -10.53 -9.17 -1.85
N ALA A 23 -10.34 -10.05 -0.86
CA ALA A 23 -11.23 -11.19 -0.62
C ALA A 23 -12.60 -10.77 -0.04
N ARG A 24 -12.71 -9.60 0.58
CA ARG A 24 -13.92 -9.16 1.31
C ARG A 24 -14.62 -7.94 0.71
N LYS A 25 -13.94 -7.12 -0.10
CA LYS A 25 -14.46 -5.83 -0.58
C LYS A 25 -14.24 -5.65 -2.09
N PRO A 26 -15.13 -4.90 -2.78
CA PRO A 26 -14.95 -4.56 -4.18
C PRO A 26 -13.65 -3.78 -4.41
N LYS A 27 -13.00 -4.03 -5.56
CA LYS A 27 -11.66 -3.53 -5.91
C LYS A 27 -11.50 -2.02 -5.74
N MET A 28 -12.56 -1.25 -5.99
CA MET A 28 -12.56 0.21 -5.88
C MET A 28 -12.35 0.69 -4.43
N LEU A 29 -12.95 0.02 -3.45
CA LEU A 29 -12.73 0.34 -2.04
C LEU A 29 -11.32 -0.02 -1.58
N VAL A 30 -10.78 -1.11 -2.12
CA VAL A 30 -9.38 -1.51 -1.85
C VAL A 30 -8.40 -0.47 -2.41
N ALA A 31 -8.68 0.06 -3.60
CA ALA A 31 -7.88 1.13 -4.20
C ALA A 31 -7.90 2.42 -3.36
N ILE A 32 -9.07 2.81 -2.86
CA ILE A 32 -9.22 3.98 -1.97
C ILE A 32 -8.46 3.77 -0.67
N ALA A 33 -8.57 2.59 -0.05
CA ALA A 33 -7.85 2.27 1.19
C ALA A 33 -6.33 2.30 0.98
N LEU A 34 -5.85 1.81 -0.16
CA LEU A 34 -4.44 1.90 -0.53
C LEU A 34 -3.99 3.35 -0.72
N ALA A 35 -4.79 4.17 -1.40
CA ALA A 35 -4.51 5.60 -1.57
C ALA A 35 -4.47 6.33 -0.22
N ASN A 36 -5.40 6.03 0.69
CA ASN A 36 -5.43 6.61 2.02
C ASN A 36 -4.19 6.22 2.84
N LYS A 37 -3.76 4.94 2.76
CA LYS A 37 -2.51 4.49 3.39
C LYS A 37 -1.30 5.29 2.90
N MET A 38 -1.20 5.54 1.60
CA MET A 38 -0.09 6.33 1.00
C MET A 38 -0.18 7.82 1.38
N ALA A 39 -1.37 8.40 1.39
CA ALA A 39 -1.59 9.76 1.84
C ALA A 39 -1.16 9.94 3.31
N ARG A 40 -1.46 8.96 4.18
CA ARG A 40 -1.05 8.95 5.58
C ARG A 40 0.48 8.88 5.72
N THR A 41 1.17 8.09 4.89
CA THR A 41 2.64 8.04 4.90
C THR A 41 3.25 9.37 4.47
N ILE A 42 2.71 10.00 3.42
CA ILE A 42 3.19 11.32 2.97
C ILE A 42 2.93 12.37 4.05
N TRP A 43 1.75 12.36 4.67
CA TRP A 43 1.42 13.27 5.77
C TRP A 43 2.35 13.08 6.97
N ALA A 44 2.68 11.83 7.33
CA ALA A 44 3.63 11.54 8.40
C ALA A 44 5.04 12.03 8.07
N MET A 45 5.47 11.94 6.80
CA MET A 45 6.75 12.50 6.35
C MET A 45 6.76 14.02 6.43
N LEU A 46 5.70 14.68 5.93
CA LEU A 46 5.56 16.13 5.98
C LEU A 46 5.52 16.67 7.41
N THR A 47 4.82 15.99 8.32
CA THR A 47 4.71 16.42 9.73
C THR A 47 5.96 16.15 10.56
N LYS A 48 6.81 15.21 10.13
CA LYS A 48 8.04 14.84 10.84
C LYS A 48 9.32 15.37 10.18
N GLU A 49 9.21 16.10 9.06
CA GLU A 49 10.33 16.56 8.22
C GLU A 49 11.38 15.46 7.94
N THR A 50 10.92 14.21 7.87
CA THR A 50 11.80 13.06 7.63
C THR A 50 11.92 12.84 6.13
N ASP A 51 13.15 12.68 5.65
CA ASP A 51 13.40 12.27 4.27
C ASP A 51 12.67 10.96 3.92
N TYR A 52 12.24 10.87 2.66
CA TYR A 52 11.57 9.68 2.13
C TYR A 52 12.51 8.47 2.24
N ARG A 53 12.27 7.61 3.24
CA ARG A 53 12.92 6.31 3.34
C ARG A 53 12.06 5.27 2.64
N ASP A 54 12.64 4.61 1.64
CA ASP A 54 11.90 3.67 0.82
C ASP A 54 11.26 2.58 1.71
N PRO A 55 9.92 2.46 1.72
CA PRO A 55 9.23 1.55 2.63
C PRO A 55 9.51 0.09 2.31
N THR A 56 10.05 -0.22 1.12
CA THR A 56 10.51 -1.56 0.76
C THR A 56 11.74 -2.00 1.56
N ILE A 57 12.60 -1.04 1.94
CA ILE A 57 13.82 -1.28 2.75
C ILE A 57 13.49 -1.32 4.25
N SER A 58 12.44 -0.60 4.67
CA SER A 58 12.03 -0.53 6.09
C SER A 58 11.20 -1.74 6.56
N ALA A 59 10.70 -2.57 5.64
CA ALA A 59 9.93 -3.77 5.97
C ALA A 59 10.80 -5.04 6.15
N THR A 60 12.12 -4.93 5.95
CA THR A 60 13.09 -6.03 6.03
C THR A 60 14.15 -5.83 7.13
N ALA A 61 13.85 -5.03 8.15
CA ALA A 61 14.71 -4.84 9.32
C ALA A 61 14.01 -5.34 10.59
#